data_AF-A0A5C3DZP9-F1
#
_entry.id   AF-A0A5C3DZP9-F1
#
_cell.length_a   1.000
_cell.length_b   1.000
_cell.length_c   1.000
_cell.angle_alpha   90.00
_cell.angle_beta   90.00
_cell.angle_gamma   90.00
#
_symmetry.space_group_name_H-M   'P 1'
#
loop_
_entity.id
_entity.type
_entity.pdbx_description
1 polymer ?
#
loop_
_entity_poly.entity_id
_entity_poly.type
_entity_poly.pdbx_seq_one_letter_code
_entity_poly.pdbx_strand_id
1 'polypeptide(L)'
;MQPASPILIPSLDHLILLVNDPLTSSKPQTPSPLERSILTFSELGFQVVRGGTHADGLTSNALIIFPDGVYIELIQFEPAPASATENQHDFEARRKKHWWYNSRPGWIDWCLLDGISDGIIESVNENARRLRESALRELELQTSNGGDGEDKETKIVAPRLQYDAPVEGGRITTAGDHIKWKVTFPTPPNTSISSLPIGNTRSHVPFWCADLTPRQLRVPPTYAHHSNRSPGIAELTLLYSKDTVTSYLDVSLALNQPIEPNTLPITSDFQLVPNEIPHRLLYSPLSGEKPITDASVDITTASHHTSTKNRGIRVVVKVAEDPEDQKWIKHHGQGLYEVAIYVAADKLPPTAPPDGIEQTTFDAGLGRIRLSPILH
;
A
#
# COMPACT_ATOMS: atom_id res chain seq x y z
N MET A 1 24.91 26.04 8.07
CA MET A 1 24.13 24.79 7.97
C MET A 1 22.68 25.18 8.04
N GLN A 2 21.89 24.93 6.99
CA GLN A 2 20.43 25.01 7.12
C GLN A 2 20.00 23.92 8.12
N PRO A 3 19.05 24.19 9.03
CA PRO A 3 18.48 23.14 9.87
C PRO A 3 17.89 22.05 8.96
N ALA A 4 18.11 20.78 9.29
CA ALA A 4 17.46 19.68 8.59
C ALA A 4 15.94 19.87 8.70
N SER A 5 15.23 19.86 7.57
CA SER A 5 13.77 19.91 7.55
C SER A 5 13.21 18.76 8.38
N PRO A 6 12.15 18.98 9.18
CA PRO A 6 11.57 17.93 10.00
C PRO A 6 11.09 16.79 9.10
N ILE A 7 11.40 15.55 9.49
CA ILE A 7 10.93 14.36 8.78
C ILE A 7 9.42 14.22 9.06
N LEU A 8 8.61 14.32 8.00
CA LEU A 8 7.16 14.17 8.08
C LEU A 8 6.79 12.71 7.83
N ILE A 9 6.16 12.06 8.81
CA ILE A 9 5.58 10.72 8.63
C ILE A 9 4.32 10.86 7.75
N PRO A 10 4.21 10.11 6.65
CA PRO A 10 3.08 10.23 5.75
C PRO A 10 1.80 9.63 6.32
N SER A 11 0.67 10.06 5.75
CA SER A 11 -0.64 9.51 6.07
C SER A 11 -1.02 8.41 5.07
N LEU A 12 -1.66 7.35 5.53
CA LEU A 12 -2.27 6.35 4.64
C LEU A 12 -3.50 7.00 3.97
N ASP A 13 -3.56 7.02 2.64
CA ASP A 13 -4.72 7.52 1.91
C ASP A 13 -5.77 6.43 1.76
N HIS A 14 -5.39 5.35 1.08
CA HIS A 14 -6.29 4.25 0.80
C HIS A 14 -5.57 2.95 0.40
N LEU A 15 -6.32 1.86 0.40
CA LEU A 15 -5.90 0.52 0.01
C LEU A 15 -6.72 0.09 -1.22
N ILE A 16 -6.09 -0.55 -2.21
CA ILE A 16 -6.76 -0.97 -3.45
C ILE A 16 -7.05 -2.47 -3.39
N LEU A 17 -8.34 -2.81 -3.47
CA LEU A 17 -8.83 -4.17 -3.52
C LEU A 17 -9.49 -4.45 -4.87
N LEU A 18 -8.80 -5.20 -5.71
CA LEU A 18 -9.31 -5.60 -7.03
C LEU A 18 -10.30 -6.76 -6.89
N VAL A 19 -11.53 -6.56 -7.34
CA VAL A 19 -12.62 -7.53 -7.13
C VAL A 19 -12.91 -8.42 -8.35
N ASN A 20 -12.22 -8.20 -9.48
CA ASN A 20 -12.33 -9.06 -10.66
C ASN A 20 -11.01 -9.22 -11.41
N ASP A 21 -10.87 -10.35 -12.11
CA ASP A 21 -9.69 -10.63 -12.92
C ASP A 21 -9.75 -9.79 -14.22
N PRO A 22 -8.80 -8.87 -14.46
CA PRO A 22 -8.80 -8.04 -15.65
C PRO A 22 -8.73 -8.88 -16.93
N LEU A 23 -8.06 -10.03 -16.92
CA LEU A 23 -7.91 -10.87 -18.12
C LEU A 23 -9.22 -11.52 -18.55
N THR A 24 -10.20 -11.61 -17.65
CA THR A 24 -11.50 -12.25 -17.92
C THR A 24 -12.69 -11.31 -17.78
N SER A 25 -12.48 -10.06 -17.34
CA SER A 25 -13.56 -9.13 -17.04
C SER A 25 -14.35 -8.67 -18.26
N SER A 26 -13.89 -8.91 -19.49
CA SER A 26 -14.65 -8.60 -20.72
C SER A 26 -15.94 -9.44 -20.84
N LYS A 27 -16.11 -10.48 -19.99
CA LYS A 27 -17.35 -11.24 -19.86
C LYS A 27 -18.23 -10.61 -18.76
N PRO A 28 -19.42 -10.08 -19.10
CA PRO A 28 -20.34 -9.54 -18.11
C PRO A 28 -20.77 -10.62 -17.10
N GLN A 29 -20.99 -10.21 -15.84
CA GLN A 29 -21.49 -11.07 -14.78
C GLN A 29 -22.64 -10.38 -14.06
N THR A 30 -23.66 -11.14 -13.64
CA THR A 30 -24.83 -10.63 -12.92
C THR A 30 -25.07 -11.47 -11.66
N PRO A 31 -25.04 -10.87 -10.45
CA PRO A 31 -24.58 -9.50 -10.16
C PRO A 31 -23.10 -9.29 -10.55
N SER A 32 -22.70 -8.04 -10.80
CA SER A 32 -21.30 -7.73 -11.14
C SER A 32 -20.36 -8.05 -9.97
N PRO A 33 -19.05 -8.24 -10.21
CA PRO A 33 -18.09 -8.45 -9.13
C PRO A 33 -18.10 -7.34 -8.07
N LEU A 34 -18.24 -6.07 -8.49
CA LEU A 34 -18.37 -4.94 -7.57
C LEU A 34 -19.64 -5.01 -6.72
N GLU A 35 -20.78 -5.36 -7.32
CA GLU A 35 -22.05 -5.52 -6.59
C GLU A 35 -21.99 -6.67 -5.58
N ARG A 36 -21.37 -7.79 -5.94
CA ARG A 36 -21.14 -8.89 -4.99
C ARG A 36 -20.27 -8.45 -3.82
N SER A 37 -19.20 -7.71 -4.09
CA SER A 37 -18.28 -7.23 -3.05
C SER A 37 -18.95 -6.21 -2.13
N ILE A 38 -19.77 -5.31 -2.68
CA ILE A 38 -20.61 -4.38 -1.89
C ILE A 38 -21.49 -5.17 -0.91
N LEU A 39 -22.16 -6.24 -1.37
CA LEU A 39 -23.00 -7.07 -0.52
C LEU A 39 -22.17 -7.77 0.56
N THR A 40 -21.06 -8.43 0.20
CA THR A 40 -20.18 -9.13 1.14
C THR A 40 -19.68 -8.22 2.26
N PHE A 41 -19.18 -7.02 1.94
CA PHE A 41 -18.71 -6.08 2.95
C PHE A 41 -19.86 -5.46 3.77
N SER A 42 -21.03 -5.27 3.16
CA SER A 42 -22.22 -4.80 3.88
C SER A 42 -22.71 -5.82 4.92
N GLU A 43 -22.65 -7.12 4.61
CA GLU A 43 -22.98 -8.20 5.53
C GLU A 43 -22.01 -8.27 6.73
N LEU A 44 -20.75 -7.88 6.52
CA LEU A 44 -19.75 -7.70 7.59
C LEU A 44 -19.96 -6.41 8.41
N GLY A 45 -21.01 -5.63 8.11
CA GLY A 45 -21.39 -4.43 8.84
C GLY A 45 -20.66 -3.17 8.42
N PHE A 46 -19.94 -3.17 7.30
CA PHE A 46 -19.36 -1.96 6.72
C PHE A 46 -20.40 -1.19 5.91
N GLN A 47 -20.29 0.14 5.95
CA GLN A 47 -21.01 1.00 5.01
C GLN A 47 -20.18 1.08 3.73
N VAL A 48 -20.75 0.60 2.62
CA VAL A 48 -20.10 0.64 1.31
C VAL A 48 -20.85 1.61 0.40
N VAL A 49 -20.16 2.56 -0.21
CA VAL A 49 -20.74 3.56 -1.11
C VAL A 49 -20.17 3.44 -2.52
N ARG A 50 -21.01 3.53 -3.55
CA ARG A 50 -20.54 3.56 -4.94
C ARG A 50 -19.73 4.85 -5.17
N GLY A 51 -18.50 4.69 -5.66
CA GLY A 51 -17.59 5.81 -5.88
C GLY A 51 -17.78 6.44 -7.26
N GLY A 52 -17.82 5.63 -8.32
CA GLY A 52 -18.02 6.07 -9.70
C GLY A 52 -17.11 5.37 -10.71
N THR A 53 -16.99 5.95 -11.90
CA THR A 53 -16.16 5.43 -12.99
C THR A 53 -14.92 6.30 -13.17
N HIS A 54 -13.75 5.68 -13.24
CA HIS A 54 -12.49 6.39 -13.47
C HIS A 54 -12.51 7.12 -14.83
N ALA A 55 -11.77 8.23 -14.92
CA ALA A 55 -11.84 9.15 -16.06
C ALA A 55 -11.43 8.51 -17.39
N ASP A 56 -10.67 7.41 -17.37
CA ASP A 56 -10.30 6.62 -18.55
C ASP A 56 -11.42 5.65 -19.00
N GLY A 57 -12.49 5.51 -18.22
CA GLY A 57 -13.63 4.63 -18.46
C GLY A 57 -13.31 3.14 -18.31
N LEU A 58 -12.14 2.76 -17.79
CA LEU A 58 -11.68 1.37 -17.78
C LEU A 58 -12.05 0.61 -16.51
N THR A 59 -12.24 1.33 -15.41
CA THR A 59 -12.54 0.76 -14.10
C THR A 59 -13.59 1.60 -13.38
N SER A 60 -14.34 0.98 -12.48
CA SER A 60 -15.23 1.65 -11.53
C SER A 60 -14.94 1.18 -10.11
N ASN A 61 -15.38 1.97 -9.13
CA ASN A 61 -15.13 1.69 -7.73
C ASN A 61 -16.35 1.84 -6.81
N ALA A 62 -16.22 1.20 -5.65
CA ALA A 62 -16.97 1.44 -4.44
C ALA A 62 -16.00 1.61 -3.27
N LEU A 63 -16.42 2.29 -2.22
CA LEU A 63 -15.57 2.76 -1.14
C LEU A 63 -16.09 2.26 0.20
N ILE A 64 -15.18 1.80 1.04
CA ILE A 64 -15.38 1.64 2.48
C ILE A 64 -14.58 2.74 3.14
N ILE A 65 -15.26 3.79 3.62
CA ILE A 65 -14.63 5.00 4.16
C ILE A 65 -14.61 4.90 5.68
N PHE A 66 -13.48 5.17 6.32
CA PHE A 66 -13.37 5.15 7.78
C PHE A 66 -13.44 6.56 8.39
N PRO A 67 -13.83 6.68 9.67
CA PRO A 67 -13.89 7.98 10.37
C PRO A 67 -12.57 8.75 10.42
N ASP A 68 -11.44 8.05 10.30
CA ASP A 68 -10.10 8.62 10.33
C ASP A 68 -9.63 9.17 8.96
N GLY A 69 -10.47 9.04 7.92
CA GLY A 69 -10.24 9.55 6.58
C GLY A 69 -9.49 8.61 5.63
N VAL A 70 -9.08 7.43 6.11
CA VAL A 70 -8.60 6.32 5.27
C VAL A 70 -9.80 5.67 4.58
N TYR A 71 -9.61 5.09 3.40
CA TYR A 71 -10.64 4.23 2.80
C TYR A 71 -10.05 2.98 2.11
N ILE A 72 -10.89 1.96 1.94
CA ILE A 72 -10.61 0.83 1.03
C ILE A 72 -11.37 1.08 -0.27
N GLU A 73 -10.66 1.02 -1.38
CA GLU A 73 -11.22 1.10 -2.72
C GLU A 73 -11.46 -0.30 -3.27
N LEU A 74 -12.73 -0.69 -3.36
CA LEU A 74 -13.15 -1.85 -4.14
C LEU A 74 -13.15 -1.42 -5.61
N ILE A 75 -12.26 -1.98 -6.42
CA ILE A 75 -12.13 -1.61 -7.84
C ILE A 75 -12.44 -2.80 -8.74
N GLN A 76 -13.17 -2.56 -9.82
CA GLN A 76 -13.37 -3.54 -10.90
C GLN A 76 -12.96 -2.95 -12.24
N PHE A 77 -12.46 -3.80 -13.15
CA PHE A 77 -12.39 -3.47 -14.58
C PHE A 77 -13.75 -3.64 -15.23
N GLU A 78 -14.12 -2.66 -16.06
CA GLU A 78 -15.37 -2.66 -16.81
C GLU A 78 -15.34 -3.69 -17.96
N PRO A 79 -16.46 -4.37 -18.25
CA PRO A 79 -16.52 -5.39 -19.30
C PRO A 79 -16.57 -4.80 -20.72
N ALA A 80 -17.05 -3.56 -20.84
CA ALA A 80 -17.35 -2.90 -22.09
C ALA A 80 -17.17 -1.38 -21.94
N PRO A 81 -16.95 -0.64 -23.05
CA PRO A 81 -16.85 0.81 -23.01
C PRO A 81 -18.17 1.44 -22.55
N ALA A 82 -18.08 2.49 -21.73
CA ALA A 82 -19.24 3.28 -21.32
C ALA A 82 -19.81 4.12 -22.48
N SER A 83 -18.97 4.52 -23.44
CA SER A 83 -19.40 5.28 -24.61
C SER A 83 -19.77 4.36 -25.77
N ALA A 84 -20.93 4.61 -26.39
CA ALA A 84 -21.35 3.92 -27.61
C ALA A 84 -20.48 4.23 -28.84
N THR A 85 -19.61 5.25 -28.77
CA THR A 85 -18.71 5.64 -29.87
C THR A 85 -17.44 4.79 -29.93
N GLU A 86 -17.08 4.12 -28.84
CA GLU A 86 -15.90 3.27 -28.78
C GLU A 86 -16.30 1.81 -29.03
N ASN A 87 -15.57 1.13 -29.90
CA ASN A 87 -15.78 -0.30 -30.13
C ASN A 87 -15.02 -1.14 -29.09
N GLN A 88 -15.42 -2.40 -28.93
CA GLN A 88 -14.83 -3.31 -27.94
C GLN A 88 -13.32 -3.57 -28.17
N HIS A 89 -12.85 -3.52 -29.42
CA HIS A 89 -11.44 -3.78 -29.74
C HIS A 89 -10.54 -2.68 -29.19
N ASP A 90 -10.88 -1.42 -29.44
CA ASP A 90 -10.13 -0.25 -28.95
C ASP A 90 -10.18 -0.15 -27.42
N PHE A 91 -11.34 -0.43 -26.83
CA PHE A 91 -11.52 -0.51 -25.38
C PHE A 91 -10.57 -1.53 -24.75
N GLU A 92 -10.53 -2.76 -25.29
CA GLU A 92 -9.63 -3.82 -24.79
C GLU A 92 -8.16 -3.46 -25.01
N ALA A 93 -7.81 -2.78 -26.11
CA ALA A 93 -6.46 -2.31 -26.36
C ALA A 93 -5.99 -1.28 -25.33
N ARG A 94 -6.88 -0.41 -24.85
CA ARG A 94 -6.59 0.52 -23.73
C ARG A 94 -6.51 -0.21 -22.40
N ARG A 95 -7.43 -1.15 -22.12
CA ARG A 95 -7.39 -1.98 -20.91
C ARG A 95 -6.05 -2.68 -20.74
N LYS A 96 -5.51 -3.28 -21.80
CA LYS A 96 -4.19 -3.94 -21.79
C LYS A 96 -3.01 -3.05 -21.42
N LYS A 97 -3.15 -1.73 -21.57
CA LYS A 97 -2.14 -0.73 -21.21
C LYS A 97 -2.34 -0.17 -19.79
N HIS A 98 -3.49 -0.46 -19.17
CA HIS A 98 -3.76 -0.01 -17.81
C HIS A 98 -2.76 -0.66 -16.83
N TRP A 99 -2.29 0.12 -15.87
CA TRP A 99 -1.19 -0.29 -14.99
C TRP A 99 -1.49 -1.48 -14.07
N TRP A 100 -2.77 -1.73 -13.77
CA TRP A 100 -3.22 -2.89 -13.01
C TRP A 100 -3.79 -4.02 -13.88
N TYR A 101 -3.61 -4.00 -15.20
CA TYR A 101 -4.17 -5.03 -16.09
C TYR A 101 -3.64 -6.44 -15.81
N ASN A 102 -2.37 -6.55 -15.41
CA ASN A 102 -1.76 -7.84 -15.10
C ASN A 102 -1.88 -8.21 -13.60
N SER A 103 -2.60 -7.42 -12.81
CA SER A 103 -2.86 -7.72 -11.41
C SER A 103 -3.89 -8.83 -11.26
N ARG A 104 -3.82 -9.57 -10.15
CA ARG A 104 -4.83 -10.57 -9.79
C ARG A 104 -5.82 -10.00 -8.77
N PRO A 105 -7.04 -10.54 -8.67
CA PRO A 105 -7.96 -10.16 -7.60
C PRO A 105 -7.33 -10.24 -6.21
N GLY A 106 -7.77 -9.38 -5.30
CA GLY A 106 -7.20 -9.21 -3.96
C GLY A 106 -6.53 -7.84 -3.77
N TRP A 107 -5.62 -7.76 -2.80
CA TRP A 107 -4.84 -6.55 -2.52
C TRP A 107 -3.84 -6.30 -3.65
N ILE A 108 -4.03 -5.22 -4.41
CA ILE A 108 -3.19 -4.95 -5.59
C ILE A 108 -2.31 -3.71 -5.44
N ASP A 109 -2.64 -2.80 -4.53
CA ASP A 109 -1.85 -1.59 -4.29
C ASP A 109 -2.30 -0.87 -3.02
N TRP A 110 -1.55 0.15 -2.62
CA TRP A 110 -1.85 1.01 -1.49
C TRP A 110 -1.21 2.38 -1.62
N CYS A 111 -1.82 3.37 -1.00
CA CYS A 111 -1.57 4.77 -1.33
C CYS A 111 -1.28 5.61 -0.10
N LEU A 112 -0.31 6.51 -0.21
CA LEU A 112 -0.04 7.57 0.76
C LEU A 112 -0.67 8.90 0.32
N LEU A 113 -1.18 9.64 1.30
CA LEU A 113 -1.89 10.88 1.08
C LEU A 113 -0.90 12.03 1.02
N ASP A 114 -0.91 12.69 -0.13
CA ASP A 114 -0.15 13.89 -0.42
C ASP A 114 1.36 13.71 -0.21
N GLY A 115 2.14 14.38 -1.02
CA GLY A 115 3.56 14.12 -1.18
C GLY A 115 4.18 15.05 -2.22
N ILE A 116 3.31 15.65 -3.03
CA ILE A 116 3.64 16.66 -4.02
C ILE A 116 3.65 18.03 -3.32
N SER A 117 2.60 18.36 -2.58
CA SER A 117 2.43 19.69 -2.00
C SER A 117 3.37 19.96 -0.83
N ASP A 118 3.78 18.92 -0.11
CA ASP A 118 4.74 18.99 1.00
C ASP A 118 6.18 18.57 0.63
N GLY A 119 6.42 18.20 -0.65
CA GLY A 119 7.75 17.87 -1.17
C GLY A 119 8.32 16.52 -0.70
N ILE A 120 7.54 15.67 -0.02
CA ILE A 120 8.02 14.37 0.48
C ILE A 120 8.53 13.49 -0.67
N ILE A 121 7.84 13.45 -1.81
CA ILE A 121 8.25 12.62 -2.95
C ILE A 121 9.65 12.99 -3.45
N GLU A 122 9.96 14.30 -3.53
CA GLU A 122 11.28 14.78 -3.95
C GLU A 122 12.35 14.41 -2.92
N SER A 123 12.06 14.62 -1.63
CA SER A 123 12.96 14.23 -0.53
C SER A 123 13.25 12.73 -0.52
N VAL A 124 12.24 11.89 -0.75
CA VAL A 124 12.38 10.43 -0.81
C VAL A 124 13.25 10.01 -1.99
N ASN A 125 13.02 10.57 -3.17
CA ASN A 125 13.83 10.31 -4.36
C ASN A 125 15.30 10.71 -4.15
N GLU A 126 15.54 11.88 -3.55
CA GLU A 126 16.88 12.39 -3.27
C GLU A 126 17.61 11.53 -2.23
N ASN A 127 16.92 11.13 -1.16
CA ASN A 127 17.48 10.23 -0.15
C ASN A 127 17.84 8.85 -0.74
N ALA A 128 16.97 8.28 -1.56
CA ALA A 128 17.25 7.02 -2.24
C ALA A 128 18.48 7.13 -3.16
N ARG A 129 18.58 8.22 -3.93
CA ARG A 129 19.74 8.51 -4.78
C ARG A 129 21.03 8.62 -3.98
N ARG A 130 21.05 9.40 -2.90
CA ARG A 130 22.22 9.57 -2.02
C ARG A 130 22.70 8.26 -1.39
N LEU A 131 21.76 7.40 -0.99
CA LEU A 131 22.08 6.08 -0.43
C LEU A 131 22.67 5.16 -1.51
N ARG A 132 22.12 5.15 -2.73
CA ARG A 132 22.70 4.41 -3.86
C ARG A 132 24.12 4.88 -4.20
N GLU A 133 24.36 6.18 -4.27
CA GLU A 133 25.69 6.73 -4.55
C GLU A 133 26.72 6.36 -3.47
N SER A 134 26.27 6.29 -2.22
CA SER A 134 27.14 5.85 -1.11
C SER A 134 27.49 4.37 -1.23
N ALA A 135 26.52 3.53 -1.59
CA ALA A 135 26.73 2.11 -1.85
C ALA A 135 27.64 1.85 -3.06
N LEU A 136 27.53 2.64 -4.14
CA LEU A 136 28.42 2.53 -5.30
C LEU A 136 29.88 2.81 -4.94
N ARG A 137 30.15 3.87 -4.14
CA ARG A 137 31.51 4.17 -3.68
C ARG A 137 32.11 3.04 -2.85
N GLU A 138 31.30 2.44 -1.97
CA GLU A 138 31.74 1.28 -1.18
C GLU A 138 32.08 0.08 -2.07
N LEU A 139 31.29 -0.16 -3.13
CA LEU A 139 31.53 -1.25 -4.07
C LEU A 139 32.82 -1.03 -4.88
N GLU A 140 33.07 0.21 -5.30
CA GLU A 140 34.31 0.61 -5.99
C GLU A 140 35.54 0.44 -5.09
N LEU A 141 35.43 0.73 -3.80
CA LEU A 141 36.50 0.51 -2.81
C LEU A 141 36.78 -0.99 -2.61
N GLN A 142 35.74 -1.83 -2.51
CA GLN A 142 35.92 -3.27 -2.38
C GLN A 142 36.58 -3.89 -3.62
N THR A 143 36.16 -3.47 -4.82
CA THR A 143 36.73 -3.98 -6.08
C THR A 143 38.17 -3.53 -6.33
N SER A 144 38.56 -2.37 -5.82
CA SER A 144 39.91 -1.81 -5.98
C SER A 144 40.95 -2.42 -5.03
N ASN A 145 40.53 -2.97 -3.88
CA ASN A 145 41.43 -3.45 -2.82
C ASN A 145 41.90 -4.91 -2.95
N GLY A 146 41.60 -5.61 -4.05
CA GLY A 146 42.18 -6.93 -4.40
C GLY A 146 42.16 -7.95 -3.25
N GLY A 147 41.00 -8.55 -2.97
CA GLY A 147 40.84 -9.49 -1.85
C GLY A 147 41.52 -10.84 -2.07
N ASP A 148 42.76 -10.98 -1.61
CA ASP A 148 43.47 -12.27 -1.38
C ASP A 148 43.20 -12.84 0.05
N GLY A 149 42.06 -12.50 0.67
CA GLY A 149 41.70 -12.96 2.02
C GLY A 149 40.33 -13.63 2.05
N GLU A 150 40.22 -14.75 2.78
CA GLU A 150 38.97 -15.49 3.08
C GLU A 150 37.93 -14.70 3.92
N ASP A 151 38.02 -13.36 3.95
CA ASP A 151 37.03 -12.50 4.59
C ASP A 151 35.81 -12.41 3.67
N LYS A 152 34.70 -13.01 4.12
CA LYS A 152 33.40 -13.03 3.44
C LYS A 152 33.10 -11.68 2.78
N GLU A 153 33.01 -11.69 1.44
CA GLU A 153 32.59 -10.55 0.62
C GLU A 153 31.36 -9.88 1.26
N THR A 154 31.51 -8.65 1.74
CA THR A 154 30.43 -7.94 2.43
C THR A 154 29.42 -7.49 1.39
N LYS A 155 28.26 -8.16 1.35
CA LYS A 155 27.17 -7.81 0.42
C LYS A 155 26.72 -6.37 0.67
N ILE A 156 26.96 -5.50 -0.32
CA ILE A 156 26.48 -4.12 -0.30
C ILE A 156 25.01 -4.09 -0.70
N VAL A 157 24.19 -3.42 0.10
CA VAL A 157 22.75 -3.26 -0.14
C VAL A 157 22.42 -1.78 -0.32
N ALA A 158 21.56 -1.48 -1.30
CA ALA A 158 21.11 -0.13 -1.58
C ALA A 158 19.61 -0.11 -1.91
N PRO A 159 18.89 0.99 -1.64
CA PRO A 159 17.50 1.12 -2.01
C PRO A 159 17.34 1.24 -3.54
N ARG A 160 16.29 0.60 -4.06
CA ARG A 160 15.88 0.66 -5.46
C ARG A 160 14.91 1.79 -5.72
N LEU A 161 14.23 2.28 -4.68
CA LEU A 161 13.12 3.21 -4.78
C LEU A 161 13.44 4.44 -5.63
N GLN A 162 12.51 4.72 -6.55
CA GLN A 162 12.42 5.96 -7.30
C GLN A 162 10.96 6.14 -7.69
N TYR A 163 10.39 7.32 -7.52
CA TYR A 163 9.06 7.70 -7.98
C TYR A 163 9.15 8.48 -9.29
N ASP A 164 8.25 8.16 -10.21
CA ASP A 164 8.09 8.88 -11.48
C ASP A 164 7.41 10.25 -11.29
N ALA A 165 7.37 11.05 -12.36
CA ALA A 165 6.61 12.30 -12.35
C ALA A 165 5.11 12.04 -12.13
N PRO A 166 4.41 12.85 -11.33
CA PRO A 166 2.98 12.68 -11.10
C PRO A 166 2.14 12.83 -12.38
N VAL A 167 1.15 11.96 -12.53
CA VAL A 167 0.17 11.98 -13.63
C VAL A 167 -1.22 12.31 -13.12
N GLU A 168 -2.00 13.07 -13.89
CA GLU A 168 -3.37 13.38 -13.52
C GLU A 168 -4.30 12.17 -13.72
N GLY A 169 -5.22 12.01 -12.77
CA GLY A 169 -6.30 11.05 -12.80
C GLY A 169 -7.59 11.67 -12.27
N GLY A 170 -8.64 10.87 -12.26
CA GLY A 170 -9.95 11.33 -11.80
C GLY A 170 -11.01 10.26 -11.89
N ARG A 171 -12.18 10.56 -11.37
CA ARG A 171 -13.41 9.79 -11.61
C ARG A 171 -14.62 10.69 -11.70
N ILE A 172 -15.67 10.18 -12.32
CA ILE A 172 -17.00 10.78 -12.34
C ILE A 172 -17.86 10.00 -11.35
N THR A 173 -18.45 10.68 -10.37
CA THR A 173 -19.33 10.04 -9.37
C THR A 173 -20.65 9.59 -9.99
N THR A 174 -21.41 8.77 -9.25
CA THR A 174 -22.77 8.41 -9.65
C THR A 174 -23.72 9.62 -9.73
N ALA A 175 -23.39 10.73 -9.06
CA ALA A 175 -24.10 12.00 -9.14
C ALA A 175 -23.63 12.91 -10.29
N GLY A 176 -22.54 12.54 -10.99
CA GLY A 176 -21.97 13.31 -12.10
C GLY A 176 -20.86 14.30 -11.70
N ASP A 177 -20.40 14.27 -10.45
CA ASP A 177 -19.31 15.14 -10.01
C ASP A 177 -17.97 14.70 -10.60
N HIS A 178 -17.19 15.64 -11.12
CA HIS A 178 -15.85 15.40 -11.64
C HIS A 178 -14.80 15.57 -10.55
N ILE A 179 -14.24 14.47 -10.07
CA ILE A 179 -13.16 14.45 -9.07
C ILE A 179 -11.84 14.32 -9.80
N LYS A 180 -10.82 15.08 -9.38
CA LYS A 180 -9.47 15.06 -9.98
C LYS A 180 -8.39 14.93 -8.91
N TRP A 181 -7.31 14.25 -9.27
CA TRP A 181 -6.12 14.07 -8.45
C TRP A 181 -4.86 13.92 -9.30
N LYS A 182 -3.70 13.91 -8.67
CA LYS A 182 -2.43 13.45 -9.25
C LYS A 182 -1.94 12.22 -8.51
N VAL A 183 -1.46 11.23 -9.25
CA VAL A 183 -0.78 10.05 -8.67
C VAL A 183 0.65 9.96 -9.15
N THR A 184 1.56 9.53 -8.29
CA THR A 184 2.90 9.06 -8.70
C THR A 184 3.11 7.64 -8.22
N PHE A 185 3.72 6.83 -9.08
CA PHE A 185 4.03 5.42 -8.84
C PHE A 185 5.54 5.23 -8.76
N PRO A 186 6.01 4.17 -8.06
CA PRO A 186 7.41 3.77 -8.20
C PRO A 186 7.73 3.47 -9.66
N THR A 187 8.89 3.94 -10.12
CA THR A 187 9.44 3.61 -11.43
C THR A 187 9.53 2.09 -11.55
N PRO A 188 9.06 1.49 -12.66
CA PRO A 188 9.17 0.04 -12.88
C PRO A 188 10.63 -0.44 -12.81
N PRO A 189 10.90 -1.67 -12.36
CA PRO A 189 12.28 -2.17 -12.29
C PRO A 189 12.95 -2.14 -13.66
N ASN A 190 14.10 -1.47 -13.74
CA ASN A 190 14.96 -1.54 -14.91
C ASN A 190 16.05 -2.59 -14.66
N THR A 191 16.11 -3.61 -15.53
CA THR A 191 17.09 -4.70 -15.47
C THR A 191 18.33 -4.43 -16.32
N SER A 192 18.55 -3.20 -16.80
CA SER A 192 19.83 -2.82 -17.40
C SER A 192 20.98 -3.16 -16.44
N ILE A 193 22.14 -3.50 -17.00
CA ILE A 193 23.33 -4.00 -16.30
C ILE A 193 23.96 -2.87 -15.45
N SER A 194 23.24 -2.43 -14.42
CA SER A 194 23.71 -1.58 -13.35
C SER A 194 24.12 -2.48 -12.20
N SER A 195 25.24 -2.15 -11.53
CA SER A 195 25.67 -2.81 -10.31
C SER A 195 24.65 -2.68 -9.18
N LEU A 196 23.75 -1.68 -9.22
CA LEU A 196 22.64 -1.50 -8.29
C LEU A 196 21.32 -1.27 -9.06
N PRO A 197 20.30 -2.14 -8.91
CA PRO A 197 19.04 -1.99 -9.61
C PRO A 197 18.25 -0.76 -9.13
N ILE A 198 17.49 -0.15 -10.04
CA ILE A 198 16.56 0.96 -9.76
C ILE A 198 15.15 0.55 -10.17
N GLY A 199 14.18 0.94 -9.34
CA GLY A 199 12.77 0.74 -9.56
C GLY A 199 12.20 -0.44 -8.77
N ASN A 200 10.90 -0.37 -8.54
CA ASN A 200 10.14 -1.35 -7.78
C ASN A 200 8.97 -1.83 -8.60
N THR A 201 8.68 -3.13 -8.51
CA THR A 201 7.40 -3.64 -8.99
C THR A 201 6.28 -2.89 -8.25
N ARG A 202 5.20 -2.55 -8.96
CA ARG A 202 4.00 -1.99 -8.32
C ARG A 202 3.52 -2.90 -7.19
N SER A 203 2.80 -2.32 -6.22
CA SER A 203 2.37 -2.94 -4.95
C SER A 203 3.47 -3.24 -3.92
N HIS A 204 4.75 -3.38 -4.33
CA HIS A 204 5.84 -3.64 -3.39
C HIS A 204 6.10 -2.47 -2.45
N VAL A 205 5.78 -1.25 -2.88
CA VAL A 205 5.88 0.00 -2.10
C VAL A 205 4.66 0.85 -2.48
N PRO A 206 4.20 1.77 -1.60
CA PRO A 206 2.99 2.52 -1.87
C PRO A 206 3.21 3.51 -3.01
N PHE A 207 2.13 3.87 -3.70
CA PHE A 207 2.07 5.04 -4.57
C PHE A 207 1.56 6.27 -3.79
N TRP A 208 1.64 7.47 -4.36
CA TRP A 208 1.13 8.69 -3.72
C TRP A 208 -0.05 9.26 -4.48
N CYS A 209 -1.02 9.84 -3.78
CA CYS A 209 -2.16 10.54 -4.36
C CYS A 209 -2.34 11.92 -3.74
N ALA A 210 -2.37 12.96 -4.59
CA ALA A 210 -2.64 14.33 -4.20
C ALA A 210 -3.97 14.80 -4.80
N ASP A 211 -4.87 15.27 -3.94
CA ASP A 211 -6.17 15.82 -4.32
C ASP A 211 -6.02 17.12 -5.14
N LEU A 212 -6.66 17.19 -6.31
CA LEU A 212 -6.81 18.45 -7.07
C LEU A 212 -8.18 19.09 -6.87
N THR A 213 -9.19 18.28 -6.53
CA THR A 213 -10.53 18.71 -6.09
C THR A 213 -10.66 18.54 -4.58
N PRO A 214 -11.57 19.26 -3.88
CA PRO A 214 -11.77 19.08 -2.45
C PRO A 214 -11.93 17.61 -2.04
N ARG A 215 -11.11 17.15 -1.09
CA ARG A 215 -11.04 15.74 -0.67
C ARG A 215 -12.39 15.15 -0.31
N GLN A 216 -13.28 15.93 0.31
CA GLN A 216 -14.60 15.45 0.73
C GLN A 216 -15.50 15.01 -0.44
N LEU A 217 -15.21 15.45 -1.67
CA LEU A 217 -15.88 14.93 -2.87
C LEU A 217 -15.36 13.53 -3.21
N ARG A 218 -14.06 13.26 -3.01
CA ARG A 218 -13.44 11.94 -3.22
C ARG A 218 -13.71 10.98 -2.07
N VAL A 219 -13.74 11.47 -0.84
CA VAL A 219 -13.90 10.69 0.40
C VAL A 219 -14.99 11.35 1.25
N PRO A 220 -16.28 11.12 0.94
CA PRO A 220 -17.37 11.80 1.64
C PRO A 220 -17.53 11.25 3.08
N PRO A 221 -17.37 12.10 4.12
CA PRO A 221 -17.40 11.65 5.52
C PRO A 221 -18.79 11.16 5.96
N THR A 222 -19.85 11.47 5.22
CA THR A 222 -21.22 11.01 5.49
C THR A 222 -21.37 9.50 5.46
N TYR A 223 -20.46 8.78 4.79
CA TYR A 223 -20.47 7.31 4.70
C TYR A 223 -19.43 6.65 5.62
N ALA A 224 -18.79 7.42 6.50
CA ALA A 224 -17.67 6.94 7.31
C ALA A 224 -18.10 6.10 8.53
N HIS A 225 -19.40 5.98 8.82
CA HIS A 225 -19.90 5.27 9.98
C HIS A 225 -20.42 3.88 9.61
N HIS A 226 -20.03 2.88 10.39
CA HIS A 226 -20.28 1.48 10.11
C HIS A 226 -21.08 0.80 11.23
N SER A 227 -21.93 -0.16 10.88
CA SER A 227 -22.72 -0.95 11.83
C SER A 227 -21.85 -1.82 12.74
N ASN A 228 -20.69 -2.26 12.23
CA ASN A 228 -19.67 -2.98 12.99
C ASN A 228 -18.75 -2.06 13.84
N ARG A 229 -19.01 -0.74 13.80
CA ARG A 229 -18.28 0.33 14.52
C ARG A 229 -16.78 0.36 14.25
N SER A 230 -16.36 -0.02 13.05
CA SER A 230 -14.95 0.03 12.65
C SER A 230 -14.45 1.48 12.55
N PRO A 231 -13.44 1.89 13.34
CA PRO A 231 -12.92 3.26 13.32
C PRO A 231 -11.83 3.50 12.26
N GLY A 232 -11.25 2.45 11.68
CA GLY A 232 -10.11 2.58 10.76
C GLY A 232 -9.25 1.32 10.65
N ILE A 233 -8.11 1.49 9.99
CA ILE A 233 -7.10 0.45 9.79
C ILE A 233 -6.22 0.33 11.04
N ALA A 234 -5.95 -0.89 11.47
CA ALA A 234 -5.08 -1.18 12.61
C ALA A 234 -3.63 -1.42 12.19
N GLU A 235 -3.44 -2.20 11.13
CA GLU A 235 -2.11 -2.66 10.70
C GLU A 235 -2.15 -3.10 9.23
N LEU A 236 -1.03 -2.87 8.55
CA LEU A 236 -0.71 -3.43 7.25
C LEU A 236 0.44 -4.42 7.41
N THR A 237 0.30 -5.62 6.90
CA THR A 237 1.41 -6.58 6.80
C THR A 237 1.86 -6.64 5.34
N LEU A 238 3.14 -6.41 5.10
CA LEU A 238 3.78 -6.49 3.79
C LEU A 238 4.65 -7.76 3.73
N LEU A 239 4.37 -8.67 2.81
CA LEU A 239 5.11 -9.93 2.66
C LEU A 239 6.12 -9.84 1.50
N TYR A 240 7.38 -10.19 1.78
CA TYR A 240 8.45 -10.23 0.78
C TYR A 240 9.17 -11.58 0.78
N SER A 241 9.72 -11.95 -0.38
CA SER A 241 10.58 -13.11 -0.54
C SER A 241 11.98 -12.85 0.03
N LYS A 242 12.93 -13.77 -0.19
CA LYS A 242 14.32 -13.64 0.25
C LYS A 242 14.97 -12.36 -0.32
N ASP A 243 15.89 -11.75 0.44
CA ASP A 243 16.43 -10.37 0.29
C ASP A 243 15.54 -9.24 0.85
N THR A 244 15.09 -9.42 2.10
CA THR A 244 14.17 -8.50 2.75
C THR A 244 14.79 -7.19 3.22
N VAL A 245 16.11 -7.11 3.34
CA VAL A 245 16.79 -5.85 3.69
C VAL A 245 16.55 -4.80 2.60
N THR A 246 16.75 -5.12 1.32
CA THR A 246 16.49 -4.21 0.20
C THR A 246 15.02 -3.73 0.20
N SER A 247 14.07 -4.66 0.32
CA SER A 247 12.64 -4.32 0.35
C SER A 247 12.28 -3.48 1.57
N TYR A 248 12.89 -3.73 2.72
CA TYR A 248 12.71 -2.94 3.93
C TYR A 248 13.29 -1.52 3.80
N LEU A 249 14.43 -1.36 3.12
CA LEU A 249 14.98 -0.05 2.79
C LEU A 249 14.02 0.73 1.91
N ASP A 250 13.50 0.09 0.85
CA ASP A 250 12.54 0.70 -0.07
C ASP A 250 11.25 1.13 0.66
N VAL A 251 10.68 0.26 1.49
CA VAL A 251 9.49 0.59 2.30
C VAL A 251 9.80 1.73 3.26
N SER A 252 10.90 1.67 4.00
CA SER A 252 11.24 2.70 4.98
C SER A 252 11.42 4.08 4.32
N LEU A 253 12.06 4.14 3.15
CA LEU A 253 12.17 5.36 2.36
C LEU A 253 10.81 5.82 1.84
N ALA A 254 9.99 4.92 1.31
CA ALA A 254 8.65 5.26 0.85
C ALA A 254 7.77 5.82 1.98
N LEU A 255 7.99 5.36 3.21
CA LEU A 255 7.30 5.86 4.40
C LEU A 255 8.01 7.06 5.06
N ASN A 256 9.00 7.65 4.37
CA ASN A 256 9.82 8.78 4.81
C ASN A 256 10.32 8.62 6.26
N GLN A 257 10.76 7.42 6.64
CA GLN A 257 11.23 7.11 7.99
C GLN A 257 12.71 6.76 7.99
N PRO A 258 13.49 7.28 8.97
CA PRO A 258 14.92 7.03 9.04
C PRO A 258 15.20 5.54 9.25
N ILE A 259 16.34 5.11 8.74
CA ILE A 259 16.83 3.74 8.85
C ILE A 259 18.18 3.84 9.54
N GLU A 260 18.26 3.33 10.76
CA GLU A 260 19.52 3.17 11.47
C GLU A 260 20.06 1.76 11.13
N PRO A 261 21.10 1.62 10.28
CA PRO A 261 21.52 0.31 9.79
C PRO A 261 21.96 -0.65 10.89
N ASN A 262 22.50 -0.10 11.99
CA ASN A 262 22.93 -0.83 13.17
C ASN A 262 21.78 -1.32 14.07
N THR A 263 20.53 -0.91 13.81
CA THR A 263 19.36 -1.37 14.57
C THR A 263 18.56 -2.46 13.84
N LEU A 264 19.02 -2.92 12.67
CA LEU A 264 18.34 -3.95 11.91
C LEU A 264 18.75 -5.35 12.42
N PRO A 265 17.81 -6.19 12.86
CA PRO A 265 18.12 -7.56 13.21
C PRO A 265 18.25 -8.39 11.93
N ILE A 266 19.49 -8.74 11.56
CA ILE A 266 19.83 -9.38 10.27
C ILE A 266 20.48 -10.76 10.53
N THR A 267 20.15 -11.76 9.72
CA THR A 267 20.78 -13.10 9.71
C THR A 267 22.06 -13.15 8.86
N SER A 268 22.80 -14.27 8.89
CA SER A 268 24.01 -14.45 8.06
C SER A 268 23.77 -14.29 6.55
N ASP A 269 22.52 -14.43 6.10
CA ASP A 269 22.12 -14.42 4.69
C ASP A 269 21.57 -13.04 4.26
N PHE A 270 21.81 -11.98 5.04
CA PHE A 270 21.28 -10.63 4.82
C PHE A 270 19.74 -10.58 4.74
N GLN A 271 19.08 -11.28 5.67
CA GLN A 271 17.62 -11.26 5.82
C GLN A 271 17.23 -10.73 7.20
N LEU A 272 16.12 -9.99 7.28
CA LEU A 272 15.55 -9.59 8.57
C LEU A 272 15.10 -10.80 9.39
N VAL A 273 15.31 -10.75 10.71
CA VAL A 273 14.83 -11.78 11.65
C VAL A 273 13.33 -11.58 11.90
N PRO A 274 12.46 -12.57 11.57
CA PRO A 274 11.00 -12.35 11.53
C PRO A 274 10.32 -11.91 12.83
N ASN A 275 10.87 -12.30 13.99
CA ASN A 275 10.31 -11.93 15.30
C ASN A 275 10.84 -10.60 15.86
N GLU A 276 11.80 -9.97 15.18
CA GLU A 276 12.43 -8.72 15.64
C GLU A 276 12.21 -7.57 14.64
N ILE A 277 11.35 -7.77 13.63
CA ILE A 277 11.19 -6.78 12.56
C ILE A 277 10.59 -5.49 13.12
N PRO A 278 11.29 -4.34 13.00
CA PRO A 278 10.74 -3.08 13.46
C PRO A 278 9.54 -2.72 12.56
N HIS A 279 8.40 -2.44 13.17
CA HIS A 279 7.28 -1.88 12.43
C HIS A 279 7.56 -0.43 12.06
N ARG A 280 6.89 0.03 11.00
CA ARG A 280 6.82 1.45 10.62
C ARG A 280 5.46 2.01 10.99
N LEU A 281 5.35 3.33 11.04
CA LEU A 281 4.11 4.00 11.39
C LEU A 281 3.60 4.86 10.25
N LEU A 282 2.29 4.92 10.10
CA LEU A 282 1.57 5.87 9.27
C LEU A 282 0.56 6.62 10.12
N TYR A 283 0.18 7.82 9.71
CA TYR A 283 -0.96 8.52 10.28
C TYR A 283 -2.22 8.30 9.46
N SER A 284 -3.38 8.51 10.07
CA SER A 284 -4.63 8.64 9.32
C SER A 284 -4.81 10.10 8.90
N PRO A 285 -5.48 10.39 7.77
CA PRO A 285 -5.68 11.75 7.26
C PRO A 285 -6.34 12.75 8.22
N LEU A 286 -7.15 12.27 9.17
CA LEU A 286 -7.89 13.11 10.12
C LEU A 286 -7.37 13.03 11.57
N SER A 287 -6.19 12.44 11.81
CA SER A 287 -5.64 12.24 13.17
C SER A 287 -5.03 13.50 13.83
N GLY A 288 -5.22 14.71 13.29
CA GLY A 288 -4.62 15.96 13.81
C GLY A 288 -3.35 16.39 13.06
N GLU A 289 -2.53 17.28 13.65
CA GLU A 289 -1.28 17.77 13.02
C GLU A 289 -0.26 16.62 12.83
N LYS A 290 0.38 16.56 11.64
CA LYS A 290 1.48 15.60 11.34
C LYS A 290 2.61 15.82 12.37
N PRO A 291 2.95 14.84 13.23
CA PRO A 291 3.97 15.06 14.24
C PRO A 291 5.37 15.06 13.65
N ILE A 292 6.21 15.94 14.18
CA ILE A 292 7.65 16.03 13.90
C ILE A 292 8.35 14.90 14.67
N THR A 293 9.31 14.22 14.04
CA THR A 293 9.98 13.00 14.56
C THR A 293 10.71 13.14 15.90
N ASP A 294 10.89 14.33 16.46
CA ASP A 294 11.48 14.48 17.81
C ASP A 294 10.62 13.82 18.92
N ALA A 295 9.39 13.39 18.61
CA ALA A 295 8.54 12.58 19.48
C ALA A 295 8.60 11.05 19.22
N SER A 296 9.35 10.56 18.21
CA SER A 296 9.34 9.15 17.81
C SER A 296 10.21 8.22 18.66
N VAL A 297 10.98 8.75 19.61
CA VAL A 297 11.78 7.93 20.54
C VAL A 297 10.86 7.16 21.51
N ASP A 298 9.66 7.68 21.81
CA ASP A 298 8.72 7.06 22.77
C ASP A 298 7.59 6.24 22.13
N ILE A 299 7.42 6.27 20.79
CA ILE A 299 6.26 5.62 20.14
C ILE A 299 6.51 4.13 19.86
N THR A 300 7.76 3.69 19.85
CA THR A 300 8.14 2.27 19.63
C THR A 300 7.71 1.33 20.77
N THR A 301 7.21 1.85 21.89
CA THR A 301 6.79 1.07 23.07
C THR A 301 5.30 1.18 23.42
N ALA A 302 4.48 1.85 22.60
CA ALA A 302 3.06 2.02 22.90
C ALA A 302 2.29 0.69 22.78
N SER A 303 2.04 0.08 23.95
CA SER A 303 1.22 -1.11 24.12
C SER A 303 -0.22 -0.89 23.60
N HIS A 304 -0.91 -1.99 23.30
CA HIS A 304 -2.28 -2.07 22.78
C HIS A 304 -3.37 -1.30 23.57
N HIS A 305 -3.04 -0.58 24.65
CA HIS A 305 -3.96 0.00 25.62
C HIS A 305 -4.03 1.55 25.66
N THR A 306 -3.40 2.29 24.75
CA THR A 306 -3.54 3.77 24.74
C THR A 306 -4.70 4.25 23.86
N SER A 307 -5.33 5.35 24.28
CA SER A 307 -6.52 6.01 23.70
C SER A 307 -6.56 6.05 22.16
N THR A 308 -7.74 5.82 21.58
CA THR A 308 -8.00 5.64 20.14
C THR A 308 -7.72 6.86 19.24
N LYS A 309 -7.46 8.04 19.80
CA LYS A 309 -7.35 9.29 19.02
C LYS A 309 -5.98 9.56 18.37
N ASN A 310 -4.92 8.86 18.77
CA ASN A 310 -3.55 9.11 18.30
C ASN A 310 -2.81 7.82 17.88
N ARG A 311 -3.55 6.78 17.50
CA ARG A 311 -2.93 5.51 17.11
C ARG A 311 -2.40 5.62 15.68
N GLY A 312 -1.08 5.55 15.53
CA GLY A 312 -0.47 5.31 14.23
C GLY A 312 -0.88 3.94 13.68
N ILE A 313 -1.00 3.84 12.37
CA ILE A 313 -1.24 2.57 11.66
C ILE A 313 0.12 1.88 11.53
N ARG A 314 0.23 0.66 12.08
CA ARG A 314 1.48 -0.11 11.97
C ARG A 314 1.65 -0.66 10.55
N VAL A 315 2.87 -0.65 10.05
CA VAL A 315 3.27 -1.35 8.84
C VAL A 315 4.34 -2.36 9.22
N VAL A 316 3.99 -3.63 9.17
CA VAL A 316 4.87 -4.75 9.49
C VAL A 316 5.42 -5.31 8.19
N VAL A 317 6.74 -5.40 8.08
CA VAL A 317 7.40 -6.11 6.99
C VAL A 317 7.58 -7.55 7.44
N LYS A 318 7.04 -8.53 6.72
CA LYS A 318 7.18 -9.97 6.98
C LYS A 318 8.09 -10.59 5.92
N VAL A 319 9.03 -11.42 6.38
CA VAL A 319 9.81 -12.30 5.49
C VAL A 319 9.01 -13.58 5.27
N ALA A 320 8.95 -14.06 4.03
CA ALA A 320 8.32 -15.34 3.73
C ALA A 320 9.15 -16.52 4.29
N GLU A 321 8.64 -17.19 5.31
CA GLU A 321 9.35 -18.25 6.04
C GLU A 321 8.90 -19.67 5.66
N ASP A 322 7.63 -19.82 5.26
CA ASP A 322 7.01 -21.12 5.05
C ASP A 322 6.52 -21.33 3.59
N PRO A 323 6.16 -22.57 3.21
CA PRO A 323 5.66 -22.86 1.86
C PRO A 323 4.35 -22.13 1.49
N GLU A 324 3.53 -21.73 2.47
CA GLU A 324 2.27 -21.03 2.22
C GLU A 324 2.54 -19.57 1.84
N ASP A 325 3.48 -18.90 2.51
CA ASP A 325 3.97 -17.57 2.14
C ASP A 325 4.57 -17.57 0.73
N GLN A 326 5.38 -18.57 0.40
CA GLN A 326 5.97 -18.69 -0.94
C GLN A 326 4.89 -18.93 -2.01
N LYS A 327 3.88 -19.74 -1.70
CA LYS A 327 2.71 -19.95 -2.58
C LYS A 327 1.91 -18.66 -2.73
N TRP A 328 1.74 -17.88 -1.67
CA TRP A 328 1.07 -16.58 -1.70
C TRP A 328 1.81 -15.63 -2.63
N ILE A 329 3.13 -15.45 -2.44
CA ILE A 329 3.95 -14.57 -3.28
C ILE A 329 3.89 -15.00 -4.74
N LYS A 330 3.98 -16.30 -5.02
CA LYS A 330 3.89 -16.81 -6.40
C LYS A 330 2.53 -16.49 -7.05
N HIS A 331 1.46 -16.44 -6.26
CA HIS A 331 0.13 -16.17 -6.76
C HIS A 331 -0.14 -14.66 -6.88
N HIS A 332 0.02 -13.91 -5.79
CA HIS A 332 -0.40 -12.50 -5.68
C HIS A 332 0.72 -11.49 -5.88
N GLY A 333 1.99 -11.92 -5.83
CA GLY A 333 3.15 -11.04 -5.76
C GLY A 333 3.57 -10.71 -4.32
N GLN A 334 4.62 -9.91 -4.19
CA GLN A 334 5.07 -9.36 -2.90
C GLN A 334 4.35 -8.04 -2.61
N GLY A 335 4.46 -7.54 -1.38
CA GLY A 335 3.82 -6.29 -0.96
C GLY A 335 2.65 -6.56 -0.01
N LEU A 336 1.55 -5.83 -0.15
CA LEU A 336 0.42 -5.89 0.79
C LEU A 336 -0.17 -7.31 0.87
N TYR A 337 -0.01 -7.94 2.03
CA TYR A 337 -0.38 -9.32 2.31
C TYR A 337 -1.69 -9.41 3.10
N GLU A 338 -1.76 -8.68 4.21
CA GLU A 338 -2.88 -8.69 5.13
C GLU A 338 -3.19 -7.27 5.62
N VAL A 339 -4.47 -6.96 5.73
CA VAL A 339 -4.97 -5.69 6.26
C VAL A 339 -5.77 -6.00 7.52
N ALA A 340 -5.31 -5.47 8.65
CA ALA A 340 -6.03 -5.55 9.91
C ALA A 340 -6.95 -4.32 10.05
N ILE A 341 -8.23 -4.54 10.29
CA ILE A 341 -9.24 -3.50 10.43
C ILE A 341 -9.80 -3.58 11.86
N TYR A 342 -9.86 -2.45 12.57
CA TYR A 342 -10.47 -2.44 13.89
C TYR A 342 -11.97 -2.69 13.78
N VAL A 343 -12.53 -3.55 14.64
CA VAL A 343 -13.98 -3.84 14.71
C VAL A 343 -14.41 -3.89 16.18
N ALA A 344 -15.64 -3.49 16.50
CA ALA A 344 -16.15 -3.67 17.86
C ALA A 344 -16.20 -5.17 18.23
N ALA A 345 -15.69 -5.51 19.41
CA ALA A 345 -15.62 -6.91 19.85
C ALA A 345 -17.00 -7.61 19.89
N ASP A 346 -18.07 -6.87 20.25
CA ASP A 346 -19.46 -7.36 20.24
C ASP A 346 -20.10 -7.44 18.84
N LYS A 347 -19.35 -7.06 17.81
CA LYS A 347 -19.76 -7.04 16.39
C LYS A 347 -18.90 -7.93 15.49
N LEU A 348 -18.00 -8.74 16.05
CA LEU A 348 -17.25 -9.70 15.26
C LEU A 348 -18.22 -10.71 14.60
N PRO A 349 -18.11 -10.93 13.29
CA PRO A 349 -18.91 -11.94 12.61
C PRO A 349 -18.45 -13.35 13.01
N PRO A 350 -19.33 -14.35 12.98
CA PRO A 350 -18.94 -15.76 13.20
C PRO A 350 -17.88 -16.28 12.23
N THR A 351 -17.71 -15.61 11.08
CA THR A 351 -16.74 -15.93 10.03
C THR A 351 -15.33 -15.42 10.32
N ALA A 352 -15.14 -14.63 11.38
CA ALA A 352 -13.84 -14.27 11.90
C ALA A 352 -13.54 -15.16 13.13
N PRO A 353 -12.67 -16.19 13.01
CA PRO A 353 -12.26 -17.04 14.11
C PRO A 353 -11.55 -16.23 15.21
N PRO A 354 -11.10 -16.86 16.31
CA PRO A 354 -10.34 -16.17 17.36
C PRO A 354 -9.08 -15.42 16.86
N ASP A 355 -8.52 -15.80 15.70
CA ASP A 355 -7.39 -15.12 15.05
C ASP A 355 -7.78 -13.84 14.29
N GLY A 356 -9.09 -13.63 14.10
CA GLY A 356 -9.69 -12.48 13.43
C GLY A 356 -9.70 -12.55 11.90
N ILE A 357 -9.14 -13.59 11.26
CA ILE A 357 -9.09 -13.65 9.79
C ILE A 357 -10.48 -13.91 9.23
N GLU A 358 -11.03 -12.96 8.46
CA GLU A 358 -12.37 -13.07 7.91
C GLU A 358 -12.39 -14.05 6.73
N GLN A 359 -13.01 -15.20 6.92
CA GLN A 359 -12.94 -16.32 5.95
C GLN A 359 -13.76 -16.06 4.69
N THR A 360 -14.86 -15.31 4.76
CA THR A 360 -15.75 -15.11 3.61
C THR A 360 -15.08 -14.32 2.49
N THR A 361 -14.41 -13.23 2.83
CA THR A 361 -13.62 -12.37 1.94
C THR A 361 -12.39 -13.11 1.44
N PHE A 362 -11.73 -13.88 2.30
CA PHE A 362 -10.60 -14.72 1.92
C PHE A 362 -10.98 -15.78 0.88
N ASP A 363 -12.04 -16.54 1.12
CA ASP A 363 -12.56 -17.58 0.20
C ASP A 363 -13.08 -16.97 -1.11
N ALA A 364 -13.59 -15.74 -1.06
CA ALA A 364 -13.98 -14.97 -2.24
C ALA A 364 -12.78 -14.41 -3.05
N GLY A 365 -11.55 -14.60 -2.59
CA GLY A 365 -10.34 -14.10 -3.24
C GLY A 365 -10.11 -12.60 -3.06
N LEU A 366 -10.72 -11.97 -2.06
CA LEU A 366 -10.63 -10.54 -1.75
C LEU A 366 -9.44 -10.22 -0.82
N GLY A 367 -8.38 -11.04 -0.85
CA GLY A 367 -7.21 -10.85 -0.01
C GLY A 367 -7.42 -11.26 1.46
N ARG A 368 -6.38 -11.09 2.29
CA ARG A 368 -6.45 -11.39 3.73
C ARG A 368 -6.89 -10.16 4.49
N ILE A 369 -8.03 -10.29 5.18
CA ILE A 369 -8.58 -9.26 6.06
C ILE A 369 -8.64 -9.83 7.46
N ARG A 370 -8.07 -9.11 8.42
CA ARG A 370 -8.14 -9.48 9.84
C ARG A 370 -8.97 -8.46 10.62
N LEU A 371 -10.09 -8.88 11.17
CA LEU A 371 -10.92 -8.07 12.04
C LEU A 371 -10.33 -8.07 13.44
N SER A 372 -9.73 -6.94 13.83
CA SER A 372 -9.05 -6.75 15.12
C SER A 372 -10.04 -6.21 16.16
N PRO A 373 -10.52 -7.03 17.11
CA PRO A 373 -11.51 -6.60 18.07
C PRO A 373 -10.99 -5.50 18.99
N ILE A 374 -11.81 -4.48 19.21
CA ILE A 374 -11.61 -3.44 20.22
C ILE A 374 -12.83 -3.35 21.14
N LEU A 375 -12.56 -3.11 22.42
CA LEU A 375 -13.61 -2.77 23.40
C LEU A 375 -13.97 -1.30 23.20
N HIS A 376 -15.26 -1.01 23.01
CA HIS A 376 -15.81 0.34 22.93
C HIS A 376 -16.34 0.81 24.28
#